data_AF-A0A1E3X439-F1
#
_entry.id   AF-A0A1E3X439-F1
#
_cell.length_a   1.000
_cell.length_b   1.000
_cell.length_c   1.000
_cell.angle_alpha   90.00
_cell.angle_beta   90.00
_cell.angle_gamma   90.00
#
_symmetry.space_group_name_H-M   'P 1'
#
loop_
_entity.id
_entity.type
_entity.pdbx_description
1 polymer ?
#
loop_
_entity_poly.entity_id
_entity_poly.type
_entity_poly.pdbx_seq_one_letter_code
_entity_poly.pdbx_strand_id
1 'polypeptide(L)'
;EKYYLDNYGYKIDESCKDVSRARYVSHDPELFINTHSKIFKDYIKEPKEKEKLKVETNKGREEIKQQVEYVINQIEDRSILIGEIETEEGHIKDKYNGWMRICFAFANEFGEGGRDFFHKVSKISSKYNQKDCDDQYDKCLKSNGEGITIATFFHYAKEAGLETTVPKTKKCVINDIKTLIDSSVDELKQLPVHEIRTRHRSGKRVFKPLREARIFKEGKHLIFLNQQILMYQDGWYQEFDDRYYLKLIEKQIEDSFNGRRNKAKEILDVLKDNLYKKTQRINVKPKLINVRNGILNIDNFELLPHTPEEIFTYQINANYNPESKCERFERFLKEVLVKEDGLEPDYEIIRIIQQYIGYCLYTKTPFHECMMLYGVGRNGKSVLVFVIIELFKGLISQVHFEDIGEDRFATADLAGKLVNVSGEFGVNARISDGRIKGIIAGDELRAQRKHQPAFDFRPFAKHIITTNNLPRSRDKSLGFFSRFMIIPFHRIFLKQKEIDNLEDEGLKEICLVRNTFLEQELKAELDGIFLWAVYGLKDLLQNKGFCYSEQVEKLKNTFKVRCSSVESFMDERVDNSDCMANIELPKLYREYILYCKEYHIPPEPKKRFDSSIKDLA
;
A
#
# COMPACT_ATOMS: atom_id res chain seq x y z
N GLU A 1 40.93 31.79 0.30
CA GLU A 1 41.51 30.77 -0.60
C GLU A 1 43.03 30.76 -0.57
N LYS A 2 43.71 31.84 -0.99
CA LYS A 2 45.18 31.93 -1.01
C LYS A 2 45.87 31.58 0.32
N TYR A 3 45.35 32.08 1.44
CA TYR A 3 45.86 31.75 2.78
C TYR A 3 45.89 30.24 3.10
N TYR A 4 44.84 29.50 2.71
CA TYR A 4 44.75 28.06 3.00
C TYR A 4 45.62 27.23 2.08
N LEU A 5 45.80 27.68 0.83
CA LEU A 5 46.69 27.05 -0.11
C LEU A 5 48.15 27.19 0.35
N ASP A 6 48.55 28.39 0.75
CA ASP A 6 49.94 28.69 1.08
C ASP A 6 50.38 28.07 2.42
N ASN A 7 49.49 28.01 3.42
CA ASN A 7 49.84 27.52 4.75
C ASN A 7 49.52 26.04 4.99
N TYR A 8 48.57 25.46 4.24
CA TYR A 8 48.08 24.10 4.51
C TYR A 8 48.00 23.22 3.25
N GLY A 9 48.36 23.74 2.07
CA GLY A 9 48.33 22.97 0.82
C GLY A 9 46.92 22.62 0.32
N TYR A 10 45.88 23.22 0.88
CA TYR A 10 44.50 22.92 0.54
C TYR A 10 43.94 23.86 -0.52
N LYS A 11 43.46 23.27 -1.63
CA LYS A 11 42.72 23.99 -2.67
C LYS A 11 41.23 23.95 -2.32
N ILE A 12 40.62 25.11 -2.13
CA ILE A 12 39.22 25.22 -1.70
C ILE A 12 38.31 24.93 -2.90
N ASP A 13 37.25 24.15 -2.67
CA ASP A 13 36.24 23.86 -3.68
C ASP A 13 35.44 25.12 -4.03
N GLU A 14 35.54 25.57 -5.27
CA GLU A 14 34.89 26.79 -5.76
C GLU A 14 33.36 26.68 -5.86
N SER A 15 32.80 25.46 -5.82
CA SER A 15 31.35 25.23 -5.84
C SER A 15 30.64 25.74 -4.57
N CYS A 16 31.41 26.24 -3.59
CA CYS A 16 30.92 26.86 -2.36
C CYS A 16 31.06 28.40 -2.31
N LYS A 17 31.26 29.09 -3.45
CA LYS A 17 31.39 30.57 -3.51
C LYS A 17 30.09 31.38 -3.32
N ASP A 18 28.94 30.71 -3.18
CA ASP A 18 27.64 31.38 -3.00
C ASP A 18 27.50 32.01 -1.60
N VAL A 19 27.52 33.34 -1.56
CA VAL A 19 27.44 34.18 -0.35
C VAL A 19 26.09 34.04 0.38
N SER A 20 25.04 33.54 -0.27
CA SER A 20 23.73 33.30 0.35
C SER A 20 23.71 32.06 1.26
N ARG A 21 24.75 31.22 1.20
CA ARG A 21 24.93 30.07 2.10
C ARG A 21 25.70 30.48 3.34
N ALA A 22 25.06 31.22 4.24
CA ALA A 22 25.62 31.55 5.54
C ALA A 22 26.05 30.27 6.28
N ARG A 23 27.33 30.18 6.67
CA ARG A 23 27.84 29.11 7.53
C ARG A 23 28.31 29.72 8.85
N TYR A 24 27.81 29.20 9.96
CA TYR A 24 28.35 29.49 11.28
C TYR A 24 29.64 28.68 11.49
N VAL A 25 30.63 29.30 12.12
CA VAL A 25 31.79 28.59 12.67
C VAL A 25 31.38 28.13 14.06
N SER A 26 31.28 26.81 14.30
CA SER A 26 31.11 26.29 15.65
C SER A 26 32.41 26.52 16.43
N HIS A 27 32.38 27.37 17.45
CA HIS A 27 33.46 27.53 18.40
C HIS A 27 33.25 26.54 19.54
N ASP A 28 34.13 25.54 19.64
CA ASP A 28 34.18 24.63 20.79
C ASP A 28 35.54 24.85 21.49
N PRO A 29 35.56 25.35 22.73
CA PRO A 29 36.81 25.53 23.49
C PRO A 29 37.48 24.20 23.88
N GLU A 30 36.79 23.06 23.80
CA GLU A 30 37.33 21.72 24.09
C GLU A 30 37.36 20.83 22.84
N LEU A 31 37.76 21.40 21.70
CA LEU A 31 37.86 20.67 20.43
C LEU A 31 38.73 19.41 20.58
N PHE A 32 38.09 18.24 20.57
CA PHE A 32 38.78 16.97 20.60
C PHE A 32 39.45 16.69 19.25
N ILE A 33 40.79 16.71 19.24
CA ILE A 33 41.61 16.38 18.06
C ILE A 33 42.11 14.94 18.20
N ASN A 34 41.59 14.04 17.36
CA ASN A 34 42.09 12.67 17.29
C ASN A 34 43.39 12.60 16.45
N THR A 35 44.53 12.77 17.11
CA THR A 35 45.87 12.68 16.49
C THR A 35 46.23 11.28 16.00
N HIS A 36 45.50 10.25 16.42
CA HIS A 36 45.72 8.85 16.03
C HIS A 36 44.72 8.35 14.97
N SER A 37 43.99 9.26 14.32
CA SER A 37 43.09 8.86 13.23
C SER A 37 43.89 8.17 12.12
N LYS A 38 43.46 6.95 11.75
CA LYS A 38 44.01 6.27 10.59
C LYS A 38 43.55 7.04 9.35
N ILE A 39 44.51 7.59 8.60
CA ILE A 39 44.25 8.23 7.32
C ILE A 39 43.67 7.16 6.38
N PHE A 40 42.43 7.36 5.94
CA PHE A 40 41.78 6.51 4.95
C PHE A 40 42.45 6.75 3.59
N LYS A 41 43.24 5.78 3.10
CA LYS A 41 44.05 5.94 1.87
C LYS A 41 43.35 5.48 0.58
N ASP A 42 42.17 4.86 0.67
CA ASP A 42 41.52 4.19 -0.46
C ASP A 42 40.42 5.01 -1.15
N TYR A 43 40.63 6.32 -1.35
CA TYR A 43 39.87 7.07 -2.36
C TYR A 43 40.68 8.22 -2.95
N ILE A 44 41.55 7.88 -3.90
CA ILE A 44 41.74 8.72 -5.10
C ILE A 44 41.62 7.77 -6.27
N LYS A 45 40.39 7.49 -6.72
CA LYS A 45 40.24 7.31 -8.16
C LYS A 45 40.61 8.67 -8.72
N GLU A 46 41.71 8.74 -9.46
CA GLU A 46 41.96 9.91 -10.30
C GLU A 46 40.64 10.28 -10.98
N PRO A 47 40.24 11.56 -11.00
CA PRO A 47 39.08 11.94 -11.77
C PRO A 47 39.35 11.41 -13.16
N LYS A 48 38.58 10.40 -13.60
CA LYS A 48 38.60 10.01 -15.00
C LYS A 48 38.42 11.32 -15.73
N GLU A 49 39.38 11.72 -16.54
CA GLU A 49 39.12 12.71 -17.56
C GLU A 49 37.79 12.29 -18.16
N LYS A 50 36.78 13.15 -18.04
CA LYS A 50 35.61 12.97 -18.87
C LYS A 50 36.16 13.14 -20.28
N GLU A 51 36.58 12.04 -20.91
CA GLU A 51 36.48 11.94 -22.35
C GLU A 51 35.07 12.41 -22.64
N LYS A 52 34.97 13.59 -23.27
CA LYS A 52 33.74 14.00 -23.91
C LYS A 52 33.50 12.95 -24.98
N LEU A 53 32.88 11.84 -24.60
CA LEU A 53 32.34 10.83 -25.50
C LEU A 53 31.11 11.46 -26.15
N LYS A 54 31.34 12.46 -27.02
CA LYS A 54 30.48 12.70 -28.18
C LYS A 54 30.82 11.61 -29.18
N VAL A 55 30.37 10.39 -28.91
CA VAL A 55 30.10 9.42 -29.96
C VAL A 55 28.59 9.32 -30.05
N GLU A 56 27.97 10.40 -30.51
CA GLU A 56 26.63 10.33 -31.07
C GLU A 56 26.72 9.41 -32.29
N THR A 57 26.13 8.23 -32.20
CA THR A 57 25.93 7.40 -33.39
C THR A 57 25.19 8.25 -34.43
N ASN A 58 25.68 8.31 -35.68
CA ASN A 58 25.06 9.07 -36.79
C ASN A 58 23.52 8.91 -36.88
N LYS A 59 22.98 7.78 -36.41
CA LYS A 59 21.54 7.49 -36.39
C LYS A 59 20.72 8.37 -35.43
N GLY A 60 21.25 8.73 -34.27
CA GLY A 60 20.54 9.55 -33.27
C GLY A 60 20.40 11.02 -33.71
N ARG A 61 21.47 11.58 -34.31
CA ARG A 61 21.41 12.91 -34.95
C ARG A 61 20.43 12.96 -36.11
N GLU A 62 20.34 11.90 -36.91
CA GLU A 62 19.41 11.85 -38.04
C GLU A 62 17.95 11.79 -37.59
N GLU A 63 17.65 11.05 -36.51
CA GLU A 63 16.31 11.02 -35.91
C GLU A 63 15.91 12.37 -35.30
N ILE A 64 16.84 13.07 -34.63
CA ILE A 64 16.61 14.43 -34.10
C ILE A 64 16.40 15.42 -35.25
N LYS A 65 17.18 15.32 -36.33
CA LYS A 65 17.01 16.16 -37.53
C LYS A 65 15.65 15.95 -38.18
N GLN A 66 15.17 14.70 -38.30
CA GLN A 66 13.83 14.39 -38.82
C GLN A 66 12.71 14.96 -37.94
N GLN A 67 12.87 14.94 -36.62
CA GLN A 67 11.91 15.56 -35.69
C GLN A 67 11.91 17.08 -35.80
N VAL A 68 13.09 17.70 -35.91
CA VAL A 68 13.22 19.15 -36.12
C VAL A 68 12.58 19.56 -37.45
N GLU A 69 12.84 18.84 -38.54
CA GLU A 69 12.22 19.09 -39.85
C GLU A 69 10.69 18.92 -39.80
N TYR A 70 10.18 17.89 -39.11
CA TYR A 70 8.74 17.70 -38.92
C TYR A 70 8.07 18.86 -38.18
N VAL A 71 8.73 19.41 -37.16
CA VAL A 71 8.22 20.58 -36.42
C VAL A 71 8.31 21.84 -37.28
N ILE A 72 9.42 22.06 -38.01
CA ILE A 72 9.59 23.23 -38.88
C ILE A 72 8.57 23.24 -40.02
N ASN A 73 8.28 22.10 -40.62
CA ASN A 73 7.23 22.02 -41.66
C ASN A 73 5.86 22.42 -41.10
N GLN A 74 5.51 22.02 -39.87
CA GLN A 74 4.27 22.48 -39.23
C GLN A 74 4.28 23.99 -38.94
N ILE A 75 5.43 24.56 -38.59
CA ILE A 75 5.60 26.01 -38.37
C ILE A 75 5.39 26.77 -39.67
N GLU A 76 5.99 26.31 -40.77
CA GLU A 76 5.83 26.91 -42.11
C GLU A 76 4.38 26.77 -42.62
N ASP A 77 3.81 25.56 -42.55
CA ASP A 77 2.46 25.25 -43.05
C ASP A 77 1.36 26.05 -42.31
N ARG A 78 1.55 26.29 -41.00
CA ARG A 78 0.56 26.97 -40.14
C ARG A 78 0.92 28.43 -39.85
N SER A 79 2.07 28.90 -40.31
CA SER A 79 2.62 30.24 -40.02
C SER A 79 2.60 30.58 -38.52
N ILE A 80 3.08 29.67 -37.67
CA ILE A 80 3.06 29.81 -36.20
C ILE A 80 4.39 30.39 -35.71
N LEU A 81 4.33 31.50 -34.95
CA LEU A 81 5.47 32.06 -34.24
C LEU A 81 5.74 31.27 -32.96
N ILE A 82 6.96 30.75 -32.81
CA ILE A 82 7.40 30.03 -31.60
C ILE A 82 8.43 30.85 -30.80
N GLY A 83 8.40 30.73 -29.48
CA GLY A 83 9.25 31.52 -28.57
C GLY A 83 8.67 32.89 -28.17
N GLU A 84 7.38 33.13 -28.44
CA GLU A 84 6.60 34.25 -27.88
C GLU A 84 5.74 33.70 -26.73
N ILE A 85 5.86 34.26 -25.52
CA ILE A 85 4.98 33.93 -24.39
C ILE A 85 3.93 35.03 -24.29
N GLU A 86 2.65 34.69 -24.46
CA GLU A 86 1.53 35.52 -24.01
C GLU A 86 1.20 35.14 -22.56
N THR A 87 1.17 36.13 -21.66
CA THR A 87 0.59 35.97 -20.32
C THR A 87 -0.90 36.35 -20.36
N GLU A 88 -1.68 35.80 -19.42
CA GLU A 88 -3.14 35.98 -19.30
C GLU A 88 -3.62 37.45 -19.15
N GLU A 89 -2.70 38.43 -19.08
CA GLU A 89 -3.00 39.87 -18.99
C GLU A 89 -2.62 40.67 -20.26
N GLY A 90 -2.33 40.01 -21.40
CA GLY A 90 -2.17 40.69 -22.70
C GLY A 90 -0.90 41.53 -22.85
N HIS A 91 0.09 41.38 -21.96
CA HIS A 91 1.40 42.03 -22.07
C HIS A 91 2.48 41.04 -22.54
N ILE A 92 2.87 41.13 -23.82
CA ILE A 92 3.96 40.33 -24.42
C ILE A 92 5.30 40.78 -23.81
N LYS A 93 5.92 39.94 -22.99
CA LYS A 93 7.31 40.13 -22.54
C LYS A 93 8.26 39.22 -23.31
N ASP A 94 9.26 39.87 -23.93
CA ASP A 94 10.56 39.29 -24.32
C ASP A 94 10.65 38.43 -25.61
N LYS A 95 10.13 38.94 -26.75
CA LYS A 95 10.32 38.34 -28.10
C LYS A 95 11.79 38.02 -28.45
N TYR A 96 12.73 38.82 -27.97
CA TYR A 96 14.16 38.64 -28.29
C TYR A 96 14.80 37.44 -27.55
N ASN A 97 14.33 37.15 -26.34
CA ASN A 97 14.94 36.15 -25.46
C ASN A 97 14.59 34.71 -25.89
N GLY A 98 13.34 34.49 -26.33
CA GLY A 98 12.89 33.23 -26.92
C GLY A 98 13.59 32.93 -28.25
N TRP A 99 13.63 33.91 -29.16
CA TRP A 99 14.33 33.81 -30.44
C TRP A 99 15.84 33.52 -30.27
N MET A 100 16.49 34.20 -29.34
CA MET A 100 17.91 33.96 -29.02
C MET A 100 18.14 32.55 -28.45
N ARG A 101 17.26 32.06 -27.56
CA ARG A 101 17.35 30.70 -26.99
C ARG A 101 17.20 29.61 -28.04
N ILE A 102 16.33 29.81 -29.03
CA ILE A 102 16.18 28.90 -30.18
C ILE A 102 17.47 28.88 -31.02
N CYS A 103 18.10 30.03 -31.23
CA CYS A 103 19.40 30.13 -31.92
C CYS A 103 20.47 29.29 -31.22
N PHE A 104 20.61 29.43 -29.89
CA PHE A 104 21.53 28.61 -29.09
C PHE A 104 21.23 27.11 -29.15
N ALA A 105 19.94 26.74 -29.17
CA ALA A 105 19.52 25.34 -29.25
C ALA A 105 19.96 24.68 -30.57
N PHE A 106 19.80 25.37 -31.71
CA PHE A 106 20.27 24.86 -33.01
C PHE A 106 21.79 24.88 -33.14
N ALA A 107 22.45 25.95 -32.67
CA ALA A 107 23.91 26.04 -32.70
C ALA A 107 24.59 24.96 -31.86
N ASN A 108 24.03 24.61 -30.69
CA ASN A 108 24.59 23.56 -29.82
C ASN A 108 24.41 22.15 -30.39
N GLU A 109 23.25 21.87 -31.00
CA GLU A 109 22.92 20.53 -31.52
C GLU A 109 23.56 20.26 -32.89
N PHE A 110 23.46 21.22 -33.82
CA PHE A 110 23.83 21.01 -35.23
C PHE A 110 25.05 21.82 -35.68
N GLY A 111 25.62 22.67 -34.83
CA GLY A 111 26.72 23.57 -35.23
C GLY A 111 26.29 24.48 -36.39
N GLU A 112 27.18 24.64 -37.38
CA GLU A 112 26.88 25.42 -38.59
C GLU A 112 25.65 24.88 -39.36
N GLY A 113 25.43 23.56 -39.34
CA GLY A 113 24.32 22.91 -40.04
C GLY A 113 22.93 23.22 -39.50
N GLY A 114 22.83 23.91 -38.36
CA GLY A 114 21.55 24.38 -37.80
C GLY A 114 21.13 25.78 -38.29
N ARG A 115 22.00 26.49 -39.02
CA ARG A 115 21.74 27.85 -39.50
C ARG A 115 20.48 27.90 -40.36
N ASP A 116 20.35 26.96 -41.30
CA ASP A 116 19.19 26.89 -42.19
C ASP A 116 17.87 26.68 -41.43
N PHE A 117 17.88 25.85 -40.38
CA PHE A 117 16.72 25.65 -39.51
C PHE A 117 16.34 26.92 -38.76
N PHE A 118 17.34 27.67 -38.28
CA PHE A 118 17.12 28.95 -37.63
C PHE A 118 16.51 30.00 -38.57
N HIS A 119 16.97 30.08 -39.82
CA HIS A 119 16.36 30.98 -40.81
C HIS A 119 14.92 30.57 -41.12
N LYS A 120 14.61 29.28 -41.28
CA LYS A 120 13.25 28.81 -41.55
C LYS A 120 12.28 29.21 -40.44
N VAL A 121 12.65 28.99 -39.19
CA VAL A 121 11.84 29.42 -38.03
C VAL A 121 11.74 30.95 -37.96
N SER A 122 12.83 31.67 -38.22
CA SER A 122 12.87 33.14 -38.09
C SER A 122 12.08 33.86 -39.18
N LYS A 123 11.96 33.29 -40.39
CA LYS A 123 11.25 33.86 -41.55
C LYS A 123 9.75 34.07 -41.32
N ILE A 124 9.16 33.35 -40.36
CA ILE A 124 7.74 33.49 -40.02
C ILE A 124 7.47 34.85 -39.36
N SER A 125 8.47 35.47 -38.75
CA SER A 125 8.34 36.79 -38.15
C SER A 125 8.37 37.90 -39.20
N SER A 126 7.45 38.86 -39.07
CA SER A 126 7.45 40.09 -39.89
C SER A 126 8.68 40.97 -39.69
N LYS A 127 9.49 40.70 -38.65
CA LYS A 127 10.76 41.38 -38.36
C LYS A 127 11.99 40.63 -38.88
N TYR A 128 11.80 39.57 -39.66
CA TYR A 128 12.91 38.78 -40.19
C TYR A 128 13.86 39.64 -41.04
N ASN A 129 15.14 39.59 -40.69
CA ASN A 129 16.22 40.12 -41.50
C ASN A 129 17.32 39.05 -41.59
N GLN A 130 17.70 38.71 -42.82
CA GLN A 130 18.69 37.68 -43.08
C GLN A 130 20.04 38.00 -42.43
N LYS A 131 20.51 39.25 -42.56
CA LYS A 131 21.79 39.69 -42.01
C LYS A 131 21.83 39.62 -40.49
N ASP A 132 20.73 40.02 -39.84
CA ASP A 132 20.64 39.99 -38.38
C ASP A 132 20.59 38.56 -37.83
N CYS A 133 19.94 37.63 -38.55
CA CYS A 133 19.94 36.21 -38.21
C CYS A 133 21.33 35.60 -38.35
N ASP A 134 22.05 35.92 -39.42
CA ASP A 134 23.41 35.45 -39.67
C ASP A 134 24.38 35.96 -38.59
N ASP A 135 24.34 37.26 -38.29
CA ASP A 135 25.15 37.89 -37.26
C ASP A 135 24.87 37.30 -35.86
N GLN A 136 23.61 36.97 -35.57
CA GLN A 136 23.24 36.35 -34.30
C GLN A 136 23.70 34.88 -34.23
N TYR A 137 23.59 34.12 -35.32
CA TYR A 137 24.01 32.73 -35.37
C TYR A 137 25.54 32.60 -35.21
N ASP A 138 26.30 33.50 -35.86
CA ASP A 138 27.75 33.63 -35.70
C ASP A 138 28.16 33.91 -34.25
N LYS A 139 27.40 34.75 -33.53
CA LYS A 139 27.64 35.02 -32.11
C LYS A 139 27.37 33.79 -31.24
N CYS A 140 26.30 33.04 -31.52
CA CYS A 140 25.97 31.82 -30.80
C CYS A 140 27.01 30.71 -31.03
N LEU A 141 27.52 30.54 -32.24
CA LEU A 141 28.59 29.58 -32.55
C LEU A 141 29.92 29.89 -31.85
N LYS A 142 30.22 31.18 -31.62
CA LYS A 142 31.45 31.62 -30.93
C LYS A 142 31.35 31.55 -29.40
N SER A 143 30.16 31.28 -28.86
CA SER A 143 29.94 31.20 -27.41
C SER A 143 30.20 29.78 -26.87
N ASN A 144 30.73 29.66 -25.65
CA ASN A 144 31.04 28.37 -25.02
C ASN A 144 29.81 27.61 -24.44
N GLY A 145 28.64 27.75 -25.07
CA GLY A 145 27.51 26.81 -24.96
C GLY A 145 27.09 26.36 -23.55
N GLU A 146 26.96 27.27 -22.59
CA GLU A 146 26.48 26.89 -21.24
C GLU A 146 24.94 26.84 -21.18
N GLY A 147 24.40 25.61 -21.06
CA GLY A 147 23.08 25.36 -20.46
C GLY A 147 21.87 25.23 -21.39
N ILE A 148 21.95 25.60 -22.68
CA ILE A 148 20.79 25.53 -23.60
C ILE A 148 20.95 24.35 -24.58
N THR A 149 20.01 23.40 -24.57
CA THR A 149 20.00 22.21 -25.46
C THR A 149 18.82 22.25 -26.44
N ILE A 150 18.80 21.35 -27.43
CA ILE A 150 17.71 21.23 -28.42
C ILE A 150 16.32 21.02 -27.81
N ALA A 151 16.27 20.52 -26.56
CA ALA A 151 15.03 20.41 -25.79
C ALA A 151 14.30 21.76 -25.64
N THR A 152 15.04 22.88 -25.64
CA THR A 152 14.48 24.24 -25.58
C THR A 152 13.61 24.55 -26.80
N PHE A 153 14.03 24.11 -27.99
CA PHE A 153 13.25 24.28 -29.21
C PHE A 153 11.95 23.45 -29.16
N PHE A 154 12.03 22.18 -28.75
CA PHE A 154 10.84 21.33 -28.61
C PHE A 154 9.89 21.81 -27.51
N HIS A 155 10.42 22.44 -26.46
CA HIS A 155 9.61 23.06 -25.41
C HIS A 155 8.77 24.20 -25.98
N TYR A 156 9.39 25.17 -26.68
CA TYR A 156 8.65 26.26 -27.33
C TYR A 156 7.69 25.77 -28.41
N ALA A 157 8.04 24.72 -29.16
CA ALA A 157 7.14 24.12 -30.14
C ALA A 157 5.90 23.52 -29.46
N LYS A 158 6.07 22.84 -28.31
CA LYS A 158 4.95 22.26 -27.55
C LYS A 158 4.07 23.33 -26.91
N GLU A 159 4.66 24.41 -26.41
CA GLU A 159 3.90 25.56 -25.88
C GLU A 159 3.04 26.22 -26.97
N ALA A 160 3.55 26.29 -28.20
CA ALA A 160 2.80 26.77 -29.36
C ALA A 160 1.81 25.73 -29.94
N GLY A 161 1.61 24.58 -29.27
CA GLY A 161 0.63 23.55 -29.67
C GLY A 161 1.06 22.68 -30.85
N LEU A 162 2.35 22.60 -31.18
CA LEU A 162 2.87 21.77 -32.27
C LEU A 162 3.17 20.33 -31.82
N GLU A 163 2.98 19.37 -32.74
CA GLU A 163 3.36 17.98 -32.49
C GLU A 163 4.87 17.79 -32.68
N THR A 164 5.58 17.36 -31.63
CA THR A 164 7.04 17.21 -31.64
C THR A 164 7.51 15.79 -31.98
N THR A 165 6.60 14.85 -32.21
CA THR A 165 6.91 13.44 -32.55
C THR A 165 6.31 13.03 -33.88
N VAL A 166 7.14 12.49 -34.78
CA VAL A 166 6.71 12.05 -36.13
C VAL A 166 5.72 10.87 -36.05
N PRO A 167 4.53 10.92 -36.68
CA PRO A 167 3.57 9.82 -36.71
C PRO A 167 4.12 8.62 -37.52
N LYS A 168 4.21 7.44 -36.90
CA LYS A 168 4.53 6.18 -37.62
C LYS A 168 3.28 5.67 -38.35
N THR A 169 3.27 5.75 -39.68
CA THR A 169 2.18 5.27 -40.55
C THR A 169 1.82 3.79 -40.32
N LYS A 170 0.54 3.55 -39.99
CA LYS A 170 -0.14 2.24 -40.07
C LYS A 170 -0.44 1.90 -41.54
N LYS A 171 -0.24 0.64 -41.96
CA LYS A 171 -0.86 0.05 -43.17
C LYS A 171 -1.61 -1.23 -42.80
N CYS A 172 -2.78 -1.39 -43.44
CA CYS A 172 -3.87 -2.34 -43.22
C CYS A 172 -3.47 -3.83 -43.11
N VAL A 173 -4.14 -4.57 -42.21
CA VAL A 173 -4.93 -5.82 -42.45
C VAL A 173 -5.81 -6.03 -41.21
N ILE A 174 -7.14 -5.86 -41.31
CA ILE A 174 -8.08 -6.07 -40.16
C ILE A 174 -9.01 -7.29 -40.34
N ASN A 175 -9.09 -7.94 -41.50
CA ASN A 175 -10.05 -9.03 -41.67
C ASN A 175 -9.51 -10.46 -41.55
N ASP A 176 -8.19 -10.67 -41.52
CA ASP A 176 -7.61 -12.02 -41.47
C ASP A 176 -7.31 -12.53 -40.04
N ILE A 177 -7.41 -11.66 -39.02
CA ILE A 177 -6.98 -12.00 -37.65
C ILE A 177 -8.01 -12.86 -36.91
N LYS A 178 -9.31 -12.77 -37.24
CA LYS A 178 -10.34 -13.57 -36.54
C LYS A 178 -10.32 -15.04 -36.92
N THR A 179 -10.05 -15.37 -38.18
CA THR A 179 -9.96 -16.75 -38.66
C THR A 179 -8.66 -17.44 -38.29
N LEU A 180 -7.56 -16.69 -38.10
CA LEU A 180 -6.26 -17.21 -37.67
C LEU A 180 -6.15 -17.44 -36.15
N ILE A 181 -6.94 -16.73 -35.33
CA ILE A 181 -6.92 -16.90 -33.87
C ILE A 181 -7.57 -18.22 -33.46
N ASP A 182 -8.66 -18.64 -34.10
CA ASP A 182 -9.39 -19.83 -33.68
C ASP A 182 -8.76 -21.15 -34.18
N SER A 183 -8.03 -21.13 -35.31
CA SER A 183 -7.32 -22.34 -35.80
C SER A 183 -5.96 -22.57 -35.12
N SER A 184 -5.38 -21.55 -34.48
CA SER A 184 -4.02 -21.62 -33.91
C SER A 184 -3.97 -22.02 -32.43
N VAL A 185 -5.12 -22.06 -31.73
CA VAL A 185 -5.18 -22.36 -30.28
C VAL A 185 -5.05 -23.85 -29.98
N ASP A 186 -5.38 -24.73 -30.94
CA ASP A 186 -5.25 -26.18 -30.75
C ASP A 186 -3.96 -26.77 -31.34
N GLU A 187 -3.33 -26.14 -32.34
CA GLU A 187 -2.00 -26.56 -32.82
C GLU A 187 -0.85 -26.09 -31.90
N LEU A 188 -1.01 -24.98 -31.17
CA LEU A 188 0.02 -24.47 -30.26
C LEU A 188 0.10 -25.20 -28.90
N LYS A 189 -0.82 -26.12 -28.60
CA LYS A 189 -0.76 -26.99 -27.40
C LYS A 189 0.18 -28.19 -27.56
N GLN A 190 0.70 -28.46 -28.76
CA GLN A 190 1.48 -29.67 -29.05
C GLN A 190 2.93 -29.45 -29.53
N LEU A 191 3.56 -28.30 -29.25
CA LEU A 191 4.97 -28.09 -29.64
C LEU A 191 5.90 -27.98 -28.42
N PRO A 192 6.98 -28.80 -28.34
CA PRO A 192 7.99 -28.68 -27.29
C PRO A 192 8.76 -27.35 -27.42
N VAL A 193 9.16 -26.78 -26.28
CA VAL A 193 9.74 -25.44 -26.08
C VAL A 193 11.08 -25.17 -26.82
N HIS A 194 11.53 -26.02 -27.76
CA HIS A 194 12.90 -25.91 -28.30
C HIS A 194 13.11 -25.41 -29.74
N GLU A 195 12.10 -25.14 -30.57
CA GLU A 195 12.38 -24.72 -31.96
C GLU A 195 11.52 -23.58 -32.49
N ILE A 196 11.87 -22.33 -32.15
CA ILE A 196 11.71 -21.19 -33.08
C ILE A 196 12.97 -20.31 -33.00
N ARG A 197 14.01 -20.70 -33.77
CA ARG A 197 15.26 -19.94 -33.96
C ARG A 197 15.27 -19.31 -35.36
N THR A 198 14.87 -18.04 -35.48
CA THR A 198 15.11 -17.28 -36.71
C THR A 198 16.55 -16.79 -36.77
N ARG A 199 17.36 -17.41 -37.63
CA ARG A 199 18.69 -16.93 -38.04
C ARG A 199 18.54 -15.78 -39.07
N HIS A 200 19.36 -14.74 -38.96
CA HIS A 200 19.64 -13.80 -40.05
C HIS A 200 21.15 -13.61 -40.27
N ARG A 201 21.47 -13.13 -41.48
CA ARG A 201 22.73 -13.16 -42.27
C ARG A 201 24.06 -12.69 -41.62
N SER A 202 24.13 -12.37 -40.34
CA SER A 202 25.38 -11.93 -39.69
C SER A 202 25.68 -12.56 -38.33
N GLY A 203 24.90 -13.56 -37.89
CA GLY A 203 25.18 -14.32 -36.67
C GLY A 203 25.01 -13.56 -35.35
N LYS A 204 24.73 -12.24 -35.36
CA LYS A 204 24.49 -11.45 -34.13
C LYS A 204 23.01 -11.51 -33.72
N ARG A 205 22.75 -11.95 -32.48
CA ARG A 205 21.42 -11.94 -31.84
C ARG A 205 20.95 -10.50 -31.59
N VAL A 206 19.73 -10.18 -32.00
CA VAL A 206 19.09 -8.88 -31.74
C VAL A 206 18.21 -8.99 -30.49
N PHE A 207 18.41 -8.10 -29.52
CA PHE A 207 17.61 -8.02 -28.30
C PHE A 207 16.21 -7.49 -28.62
N LYS A 208 15.16 -8.22 -28.20
CA LYS A 208 13.75 -7.83 -28.39
C LYS A 208 13.04 -7.80 -27.02
N PRO A 209 12.88 -6.62 -26.39
CA PRO A 209 12.39 -6.49 -25.02
C PRO A 209 11.04 -7.18 -24.78
N LEU A 210 10.09 -7.04 -25.70
CA LEU A 210 8.77 -7.66 -25.60
C LEU A 210 8.82 -9.19 -25.59
N ARG A 211 9.76 -9.79 -26.34
CA ARG A 211 9.92 -11.24 -26.37
C ARG A 211 10.51 -11.73 -25.05
N GLU A 212 11.59 -11.10 -24.60
CA GLU A 212 12.23 -11.44 -23.33
C GLU A 212 11.29 -11.23 -22.15
N ALA A 213 10.47 -10.18 -22.17
CA ALA A 213 9.41 -9.94 -21.18
C ALA A 213 8.36 -11.06 -21.16
N ARG A 214 7.92 -11.58 -22.33
CA ARG A 214 6.97 -12.72 -22.37
C ARG A 214 7.58 -13.99 -21.79
N ILE A 215 8.82 -14.30 -22.17
CA ILE A 215 9.55 -15.46 -21.65
C ILE A 215 9.73 -15.34 -20.13
N PHE A 216 10.14 -14.17 -19.65
CA PHE A 216 10.29 -13.89 -18.22
C PHE A 216 8.96 -14.05 -17.47
N LYS A 217 7.87 -13.49 -18.03
CA LYS A 217 6.53 -13.57 -17.45
C LYS A 217 6.02 -15.00 -17.34
N GLU A 218 6.17 -15.81 -18.39
CA GLU A 218 5.71 -17.19 -18.43
C GLU A 218 6.56 -18.08 -17.52
N GLY A 219 7.88 -17.96 -17.59
CA GLY A 219 8.79 -18.77 -16.77
C GLY A 219 8.79 -18.43 -15.28
N LYS A 220 8.27 -17.26 -14.89
CA LYS A 220 8.15 -16.84 -13.48
C LYS A 220 6.71 -16.69 -13.00
N HIS A 221 5.73 -16.98 -13.85
CA HIS A 221 4.31 -16.76 -13.59
C HIS A 221 4.07 -15.39 -12.93
N LEU A 222 4.16 -14.31 -13.72
CA LEU A 222 3.96 -12.96 -13.21
C LEU A 222 2.53 -12.46 -13.38
N ILE A 223 2.06 -11.77 -12.35
CA ILE A 223 0.75 -11.12 -12.32
C ILE A 223 0.89 -9.65 -11.93
N PHE A 224 -0.19 -8.88 -12.11
CA PHE A 224 -0.23 -7.49 -11.70
C PHE A 224 -1.49 -7.20 -10.92
N LEU A 225 -1.30 -6.61 -9.74
CA LEU A 225 -2.33 -6.32 -8.76
C LEU A 225 -1.99 -5.03 -8.03
N ASN A 226 -2.96 -4.14 -7.84
CA ASN A 226 -2.81 -2.89 -7.08
C ASN A 226 -1.57 -2.08 -7.47
N GLN A 227 -1.31 -1.98 -8.78
CA GLN A 227 -0.15 -1.27 -9.37
C GLN A 227 1.21 -1.94 -9.15
N GLN A 228 1.24 -3.20 -8.75
CA GLN A 228 2.46 -3.93 -8.43
C GLN A 228 2.54 -5.26 -9.20
N ILE A 229 3.76 -5.67 -9.54
CA ILE A 229 4.03 -6.99 -10.10
C ILE A 229 4.19 -7.97 -8.95
N LEU A 230 3.46 -9.09 -9.01
CA LEU A 230 3.65 -10.22 -8.11
C LEU A 230 4.19 -11.41 -8.90
N MET A 231 5.05 -12.19 -8.25
CA MET A 231 5.68 -13.38 -8.82
C MET A 231 5.27 -14.60 -8.02
N TYR A 232 4.96 -15.70 -8.72
CA TYR A 232 4.71 -16.97 -8.07
C TYR A 232 6.01 -17.56 -7.53
N GLN A 233 6.05 -17.78 -6.22
CA GLN A 233 7.16 -18.43 -5.54
C GLN A 233 6.64 -19.14 -4.28
N ASP A 234 7.16 -20.34 -3.99
CA ASP A 234 6.86 -21.09 -2.77
C ASP A 234 5.35 -21.33 -2.53
N GLY A 235 4.59 -21.51 -3.62
CA GLY A 235 3.16 -21.83 -3.58
C GLY A 235 2.21 -20.64 -3.61
N TRP A 236 2.69 -19.40 -3.76
CA TRP A 236 1.82 -18.21 -3.81
C TRP A 236 2.46 -17.03 -4.54
N TYR A 237 1.65 -16.01 -4.84
CA TYR A 237 2.08 -14.80 -5.52
C TYR A 237 2.55 -13.74 -4.51
N GLN A 238 3.84 -13.39 -4.59
CA GLN A 238 4.53 -12.50 -3.66
C GLN A 238 4.92 -11.18 -4.33
N GLU A 239 4.90 -10.11 -3.56
CA GLU A 239 5.42 -8.81 -3.99
C GLU A 239 6.94 -8.74 -3.77
N PHE A 240 7.67 -8.20 -4.74
CA PHE A 240 9.08 -7.91 -4.63
C PHE A 240 9.39 -6.49 -5.11
N ASP A 241 10.50 -5.93 -4.64
CA ASP A 241 10.96 -4.63 -5.12
C ASP A 241 11.46 -4.68 -6.57
N ASP A 242 11.41 -3.54 -7.26
CA ASP A 242 11.91 -3.43 -8.64
C ASP A 242 13.38 -3.86 -8.79
N ARG A 243 14.21 -3.69 -7.74
CA ARG A 243 15.63 -4.06 -7.79
C ARG A 243 15.81 -5.58 -7.83
N TYR A 244 14.93 -6.32 -7.16
CA TYR A 244 14.88 -7.78 -7.16
C TYR A 244 14.52 -8.29 -8.55
N TYR A 245 13.46 -7.74 -9.16
CA TYR A 245 13.09 -8.07 -10.54
C TYR A 245 14.22 -7.74 -11.52
N LEU A 246 14.84 -6.57 -11.41
CA LEU A 246 15.98 -6.19 -12.26
C LEU A 246 17.13 -7.20 -12.15
N LYS A 247 17.51 -7.62 -10.94
CA LYS A 247 18.56 -8.61 -10.74
C LYS A 247 18.19 -9.99 -11.32
N LEU A 248 16.94 -10.41 -11.21
CA LEU A 248 16.46 -11.66 -11.79
C LEU A 248 16.51 -11.62 -13.32
N ILE A 249 16.04 -10.52 -13.92
CA ILE A 249 16.07 -10.32 -15.37
C ILE A 249 17.53 -10.25 -15.85
N GLU A 250 18.40 -9.51 -15.16
CA GLU A 250 19.85 -9.42 -15.47
C GLU A 250 20.52 -10.80 -15.50
N LYS A 251 20.13 -11.72 -14.61
CA LYS A 251 20.64 -13.11 -14.59
C LYS A 251 20.11 -13.98 -15.73
N GLN A 252 18.92 -13.70 -16.24
CA GLN A 252 18.34 -14.44 -17.37
C GLN A 252 18.81 -13.92 -18.74
N ILE A 253 19.21 -12.65 -18.82
CA ILE A 253 19.79 -12.10 -20.03
C ILE A 253 21.15 -12.77 -20.29
N GLU A 254 21.28 -13.38 -21.46
CA GLU A 254 22.53 -14.02 -21.90
C GLU A 254 23.74 -13.06 -21.84
N ASP A 255 24.89 -13.59 -21.43
CA ASP A 255 26.14 -12.83 -21.29
C ASP A 255 26.60 -12.15 -22.59
N SER A 256 26.13 -12.64 -23.74
CA SER A 256 26.44 -12.11 -25.08
C SER A 256 25.88 -10.70 -25.34
N PHE A 257 25.01 -10.20 -24.47
CA PHE A 257 24.39 -8.89 -24.59
C PHE A 257 25.13 -7.82 -23.75
N ASN A 258 25.75 -6.84 -24.42
CA ASN A 258 26.26 -5.65 -23.74
C ASN A 258 25.14 -4.84 -23.05
N GLY A 259 25.43 -4.22 -21.90
CA GLY A 259 24.49 -3.33 -21.21
C GLY A 259 23.31 -4.02 -20.53
N ARG A 260 23.52 -5.20 -19.92
CA ARG A 260 22.47 -6.04 -19.29
C ARG A 260 21.51 -5.27 -18.38
N ARG A 261 22.02 -4.33 -17.57
CA ARG A 261 21.20 -3.52 -16.66
C ARG A 261 20.17 -2.64 -17.38
N ASN A 262 20.56 -2.00 -18.48
CA ASN A 262 19.65 -1.15 -19.25
C ASN A 262 18.58 -1.99 -19.96
N LYS A 263 18.99 -3.16 -20.47
CA LYS A 263 18.09 -4.14 -21.08
C LYS A 263 17.10 -4.73 -20.08
N ALA A 264 17.54 -5.01 -18.86
CA ALA A 264 16.67 -5.48 -17.80
C ALA A 264 15.61 -4.44 -17.40
N LYS A 265 15.99 -3.15 -17.36
CA LYS A 265 15.03 -2.04 -17.18
C LYS A 265 14.00 -2.00 -18.30
N GLU A 266 14.44 -2.07 -19.55
CA GLU A 266 13.53 -2.07 -20.71
C GLU A 266 12.54 -3.25 -20.66
N ILE A 267 12.99 -4.44 -20.24
CA ILE A 267 12.10 -5.59 -20.01
C ILE A 267 11.11 -5.31 -18.88
N LEU A 268 11.57 -4.78 -17.75
CA LEU A 268 10.72 -4.49 -16.60
C LEU A 268 9.63 -3.46 -16.93
N ASP A 269 9.98 -2.40 -17.67
CA ASP A 269 9.01 -1.39 -18.11
C ASP A 269 7.96 -2.01 -19.04
N VAL A 270 8.40 -2.84 -19.99
CA VAL A 270 7.49 -3.58 -20.89
C VAL A 270 6.60 -4.58 -20.12
N LEU A 271 7.09 -5.20 -19.05
CA LEU A 271 6.30 -6.07 -18.18
C LEU A 271 5.20 -5.28 -17.47
N LYS A 272 5.54 -4.13 -16.89
CA LYS A 272 4.57 -3.26 -16.20
C LYS A 272 3.46 -2.81 -17.14
N ASP A 273 3.81 -2.35 -18.34
CA ASP A 273 2.84 -1.89 -19.35
C ASP A 273 1.90 -2.99 -19.86
N ASN A 274 2.42 -4.21 -20.07
CA ASN A 274 1.63 -5.32 -20.60
C ASN A 274 0.80 -6.03 -19.53
N LEU A 275 1.24 -6.06 -18.28
CA LEU A 275 0.49 -6.69 -17.20
C LEU A 275 -0.66 -5.81 -16.70
N TYR A 276 -0.50 -4.48 -16.72
CA TYR A 276 -1.53 -3.52 -16.33
C TYR A 276 -2.89 -3.76 -17.02
N LYS A 277 -2.88 -4.26 -18.26
CA LYS A 277 -4.08 -4.42 -19.09
C LYS A 277 -4.89 -5.69 -18.82
N LYS A 278 -4.42 -6.62 -17.99
CA LYS A 278 -5.08 -7.91 -17.76
C LYS A 278 -5.73 -7.97 -16.38
N THR A 279 -7.06 -7.97 -16.33
CA THR A 279 -7.81 -8.23 -15.11
C THR A 279 -7.59 -9.67 -14.67
N GLN A 280 -7.17 -9.89 -13.43
CA GLN A 280 -6.93 -11.21 -12.89
C GLN A 280 -7.91 -11.51 -11.77
N ARG A 281 -8.45 -12.73 -11.74
CA ARG A 281 -9.33 -13.17 -10.66
C ARG A 281 -8.45 -13.72 -9.54
N ILE A 282 -8.35 -12.99 -8.44
CA ILE A 282 -7.45 -13.28 -7.32
C ILE A 282 -8.26 -13.81 -6.14
N ASN A 283 -7.71 -14.80 -5.42
CA ASN A 283 -8.31 -15.41 -4.23
C ASN A 283 -9.79 -15.83 -4.44
N VAL A 284 -10.11 -16.35 -5.63
CA VAL A 284 -11.49 -16.50 -6.15
C VAL A 284 -12.30 -17.55 -5.39
N LYS A 285 -11.62 -18.60 -4.93
CA LYS A 285 -12.22 -19.76 -4.29
C LYS A 285 -11.96 -19.66 -2.79
N PRO A 286 -12.84 -19.02 -2.01
CA PRO A 286 -12.59 -18.74 -0.59
C PRO A 286 -12.62 -20.02 0.28
N LYS A 287 -13.07 -21.15 -0.28
CA LYS A 287 -13.04 -22.47 0.34
C LYS A 287 -11.73 -23.23 0.10
N LEU A 288 -10.86 -22.70 -0.76
CA LEU A 288 -9.51 -23.18 -0.91
C LEU A 288 -8.60 -22.28 -0.07
N ILE A 289 -7.86 -22.88 0.87
CA ILE A 289 -6.95 -22.17 1.76
C ILE A 289 -5.52 -22.57 1.42
N ASN A 290 -4.72 -21.59 1.04
CA ASN A 290 -3.31 -21.80 0.76
C ASN A 290 -2.51 -21.92 2.06
N VAL A 291 -1.85 -23.06 2.29
CA VAL A 291 -1.01 -23.38 3.46
C VAL A 291 0.40 -23.71 2.99
N ARG A 292 1.38 -23.84 3.90
CA ARG A 292 2.78 -24.07 3.50
C ARG A 292 2.98 -25.33 2.66
N ASN A 293 2.27 -26.40 2.96
CA ASN A 293 2.42 -27.72 2.32
C ASN A 293 1.39 -28.01 1.20
N GLY A 294 0.54 -27.06 0.81
CA GLY A 294 -0.41 -27.23 -0.29
C GLY A 294 -1.60 -26.28 -0.24
N ILE A 295 -2.63 -26.60 -1.03
CA ILE A 295 -3.90 -25.87 -1.07
C ILE A 295 -4.97 -26.77 -0.46
N LEU A 296 -5.46 -26.42 0.73
CA LEU A 296 -6.49 -27.18 1.43
C LEU A 296 -7.88 -26.83 0.90
N ASN A 297 -8.65 -27.83 0.50
CA ASN A 297 -10.07 -27.69 0.24
C ASN A 297 -10.88 -27.99 1.51
N ILE A 298 -11.57 -26.98 2.06
CA ILE A 298 -12.30 -27.15 3.33
C ILE A 298 -13.63 -27.91 3.22
N ASP A 299 -14.14 -28.14 2.00
CA ASP A 299 -15.38 -28.91 1.82
C ASP A 299 -15.13 -30.40 2.06
N ASN A 300 -14.03 -30.94 1.53
CA ASN A 300 -13.68 -32.36 1.58
C ASN A 300 -12.38 -32.67 2.37
N PHE A 301 -11.69 -31.65 2.89
CA PHE A 301 -10.41 -31.76 3.61
C PHE A 301 -9.27 -32.36 2.76
N GLU A 302 -9.34 -32.22 1.44
CA GLU A 302 -8.29 -32.67 0.54
C GLU A 302 -7.18 -31.61 0.40
N LEU A 303 -5.92 -32.05 0.50
CA LEU A 303 -4.75 -31.22 0.29
C LEU A 303 -4.26 -31.37 -1.15
N LEU A 304 -4.45 -30.32 -1.95
CA LEU A 304 -4.00 -30.26 -3.34
C LEU A 304 -2.56 -29.72 -3.41
N PRO A 305 -1.77 -30.11 -4.43
CA PRO A 305 -0.46 -29.53 -4.64
C PRO A 305 -0.57 -28.04 -5.02
N HIS A 306 0.46 -27.28 -4.68
CA HIS A 306 0.59 -25.89 -5.09
C HIS A 306 0.61 -25.75 -6.61
N THR A 307 -0.11 -24.75 -7.12
CA THR A 307 -0.26 -24.49 -8.55
C THR A 307 -0.28 -22.98 -8.82
N PRO A 308 0.46 -22.47 -9.82
CA PRO A 308 0.38 -21.08 -10.25
C PRO A 308 -0.94 -20.73 -10.94
N GLU A 309 -1.73 -21.73 -11.38
CA GLU A 309 -3.04 -21.54 -11.98
C GLU A 309 -4.07 -21.02 -10.95
N GLU A 310 -3.94 -21.39 -9.67
CA GLU A 310 -4.73 -20.83 -8.58
C GLU A 310 -4.02 -19.60 -8.00
N ILE A 311 -4.61 -18.42 -8.24
CA ILE A 311 -3.98 -17.15 -7.86
C ILE A 311 -4.26 -16.83 -6.39
N PHE A 312 -3.36 -17.27 -5.52
CA PHE A 312 -3.32 -16.88 -4.11
C PHE A 312 -2.29 -15.77 -3.87
N THR A 313 -2.71 -14.69 -3.21
CA THR A 313 -1.80 -13.61 -2.74
C THR A 313 -1.46 -13.73 -1.26
N TYR A 314 -1.77 -14.87 -0.67
CA TYR A 314 -1.50 -15.18 0.72
C TYR A 314 -1.13 -16.66 0.85
N GLN A 315 -0.41 -16.98 1.92
CA GLN A 315 -0.16 -18.34 2.37
C GLN A 315 -0.17 -18.34 3.91
N ILE A 316 -1.05 -19.15 4.50
CA ILE A 316 -1.17 -19.27 5.96
C ILE A 316 0.10 -19.87 6.54
N ASN A 317 0.52 -19.37 7.70
CA ASN A 317 1.78 -19.74 8.35
C ASN A 317 1.69 -21.07 9.12
N ALA A 318 1.08 -22.08 8.50
CA ALA A 318 0.85 -23.41 9.07
C ALA A 318 0.92 -24.48 7.96
N ASN A 319 1.17 -25.72 8.34
CA ASN A 319 0.94 -26.89 7.49
C ASN A 319 -0.42 -27.50 7.82
N TYR A 320 -1.08 -28.06 6.81
CA TYR A 320 -2.22 -28.94 7.03
C TYR A 320 -1.73 -30.36 7.36
N ASN A 321 -2.09 -30.85 8.53
CA ASN A 321 -1.99 -32.26 8.92
C ASN A 321 -3.26 -32.62 9.70
N PRO A 322 -4.05 -33.62 9.26
CA PRO A 322 -5.31 -33.99 9.91
C PRO A 322 -5.15 -34.50 11.35
N GLU A 323 -3.94 -34.91 11.74
CA GLU A 323 -3.64 -35.40 13.10
C GLU A 323 -3.06 -34.32 14.02
N SER A 324 -2.87 -33.10 13.54
CA SER A 324 -2.34 -32.01 14.35
C SER A 324 -3.26 -31.67 15.52
N LYS A 325 -2.67 -31.45 16.69
CA LYS A 325 -3.37 -31.09 17.92
C LYS A 325 -2.90 -29.73 18.43
N CYS A 326 -3.75 -29.08 19.23
CA CYS A 326 -3.42 -27.83 19.91
C CYS A 326 -3.88 -27.85 21.37
N GLU A 327 -3.48 -28.89 22.11
CA GLU A 327 -3.95 -29.15 23.47
C GLU A 327 -3.58 -28.01 24.44
N ARG A 328 -2.39 -27.40 24.26
CA ARG A 328 -1.99 -26.25 25.08
C ARG A 328 -2.81 -25.01 24.76
N PHE A 329 -3.12 -24.77 23.48
CA PHE A 329 -3.97 -23.67 23.04
C PHE A 329 -5.40 -23.83 23.56
N GLU A 330 -6.00 -25.01 23.45
CA GLU A 330 -7.33 -25.28 24.00
C GLU A 330 -7.36 -25.09 25.52
N ARG A 331 -6.30 -25.53 26.23
CA ARG A 331 -6.17 -25.28 27.67
C ARG A 331 -6.08 -23.78 27.96
N PHE A 332 -5.27 -23.03 27.20
CA PHE A 332 -5.18 -21.59 27.33
C PHE A 332 -6.53 -20.89 27.13
N LEU A 333 -7.31 -21.30 26.13
CA LEU A 333 -8.64 -20.73 25.89
C LEU A 333 -9.58 -21.00 27.08
N LYS A 334 -9.56 -22.23 27.64
CA LYS A 334 -10.33 -22.57 28.84
C LYS A 334 -9.88 -21.80 30.08
N GLU A 335 -8.58 -21.48 30.18
CA GLU A 335 -8.02 -20.67 31.26
C GLU A 335 -8.50 -19.21 31.18
N VAL A 336 -8.59 -18.62 29.98
CA VAL A 336 -8.86 -17.16 29.81
C VAL A 336 -10.30 -16.80 29.48
N LEU A 337 -11.05 -17.70 28.85
CA LEU A 337 -12.44 -17.50 28.43
C LEU A 337 -13.35 -18.25 29.39
N VAL A 338 -13.75 -17.55 30.45
CA VAL A 338 -14.55 -18.09 31.56
C VAL A 338 -15.89 -17.36 31.64
N LYS A 339 -16.82 -17.95 32.39
CA LYS A 339 -18.09 -17.31 32.76
C LYS A 339 -17.87 -16.05 33.60
N GLU A 340 -18.92 -15.24 33.79
CA GLU A 340 -18.84 -13.99 34.59
C GLU A 340 -18.36 -14.23 36.03
N ASP A 341 -18.62 -15.41 36.59
CA ASP A 341 -18.11 -15.83 37.90
C ASP A 341 -16.59 -15.99 37.95
N GLY A 342 -15.94 -16.05 36.78
CA GLY A 342 -14.50 -16.20 36.67
C GLY A 342 -14.01 -17.60 37.03
N LEU A 343 -14.84 -18.63 37.13
CA LEU A 343 -14.46 -19.95 37.64
C LEU A 343 -14.43 -21.01 36.54
N GLU A 344 -15.51 -21.13 35.77
CA GLU A 344 -15.69 -22.18 34.77
C GLU A 344 -15.45 -21.69 33.34
N PRO A 345 -14.88 -22.52 32.44
CA PRO A 345 -14.75 -22.18 31.03
C PRO A 345 -16.09 -21.87 30.36
N ASP A 346 -16.12 -20.81 29.56
CA ASP A 346 -17.25 -20.50 28.69
C ASP A 346 -17.02 -21.11 27.31
N TYR A 347 -17.60 -22.30 27.10
CA TYR A 347 -17.50 -23.04 25.84
C TYR A 347 -18.18 -22.35 24.66
N GLU A 348 -19.18 -21.49 24.91
CA GLU A 348 -19.85 -20.72 23.85
C GLU A 348 -18.89 -19.65 23.32
N ILE A 349 -18.23 -18.90 24.22
CA ILE A 349 -17.21 -17.93 23.83
C ILE A 349 -16.02 -18.63 23.16
N ILE A 350 -15.57 -19.78 23.65
CA ILE A 350 -14.48 -20.55 23.02
C ILE A 350 -14.87 -20.93 21.58
N ARG A 351 -16.10 -21.39 21.36
CA ARG A 351 -16.62 -21.70 20.01
C ARG A 351 -16.72 -20.45 19.14
N ILE A 352 -17.14 -19.31 19.68
CA ILE A 352 -17.14 -18.02 18.97
C ILE A 352 -15.71 -17.65 18.52
N ILE A 353 -14.71 -17.77 19.39
CA ILE A 353 -13.31 -17.54 19.04
C ILE A 353 -12.85 -18.51 17.94
N GLN A 354 -13.26 -19.78 18.01
CA GLN A 354 -12.98 -20.78 16.97
C GLN A 354 -13.53 -20.36 15.62
N GLN A 355 -14.81 -20.00 15.59
CA GLN A 355 -15.50 -19.53 14.40
C GLN A 355 -14.86 -18.25 13.85
N TYR A 356 -14.48 -17.31 14.71
CA TYR A 356 -13.90 -16.03 14.30
C TYR A 356 -12.48 -16.18 13.75
N ILE A 357 -11.61 -16.98 14.39
CA ILE A 357 -10.29 -17.30 13.83
C ILE A 357 -10.45 -18.07 12.51
N GLY A 358 -11.42 -18.96 12.41
CA GLY A 358 -11.81 -19.59 11.15
C GLY A 358 -12.27 -18.59 10.09
N TYR A 359 -13.06 -17.60 10.46
CA TYR A 359 -13.55 -16.55 9.58
C TYR A 359 -12.42 -15.68 9.01
N CYS A 360 -11.33 -15.49 9.76
CA CYS A 360 -10.11 -14.84 9.29
C CYS A 360 -9.43 -15.60 8.14
N LEU A 361 -9.64 -16.92 8.00
CA LEU A 361 -9.13 -17.70 6.87
C LEU A 361 -9.95 -17.49 5.58
N TYR A 362 -11.16 -16.92 5.70
CA TYR A 362 -12.11 -16.76 4.61
C TYR A 362 -11.96 -15.41 3.90
N THR A 363 -11.70 -15.41 2.60
CA THR A 363 -11.48 -14.19 1.78
C THR A 363 -12.75 -13.45 1.39
N LYS A 364 -13.85 -13.65 2.13
CA LYS A 364 -15.11 -12.89 2.00
C LYS A 364 -15.60 -12.44 3.36
N THR A 365 -16.55 -11.52 3.37
CA THR A 365 -17.09 -10.85 4.56
C THR A 365 -18.61 -11.01 4.75
N PRO A 366 -19.24 -12.19 4.55
CA PRO A 366 -20.70 -12.35 4.55
C PRO A 366 -21.39 -12.06 5.89
N PHE A 367 -20.67 -12.15 7.02
CA PHE A 367 -21.25 -11.93 8.35
C PHE A 367 -21.15 -10.49 8.82
N HIS A 368 -20.29 -9.69 8.16
CA HIS A 368 -20.14 -8.27 8.44
C HIS A 368 -19.83 -7.92 9.92
N GLU A 369 -19.15 -8.79 10.68
CA GLU A 369 -18.81 -8.56 12.08
C GLU A 369 -17.31 -8.38 12.31
N CYS A 370 -16.96 -7.54 13.29
CA CYS A 370 -15.64 -7.42 13.89
C CYS A 370 -15.65 -7.92 15.34
N MET A 371 -14.50 -8.41 15.80
CA MET A 371 -14.33 -8.91 17.16
C MET A 371 -13.63 -7.88 18.03
N MET A 372 -14.22 -7.57 19.18
CA MET A 372 -13.66 -6.68 20.18
C MET A 372 -13.34 -7.48 21.45
N LEU A 373 -12.05 -7.58 21.80
CA LEU A 373 -11.60 -8.23 23.02
C LEU A 373 -11.57 -7.21 24.15
N TYR A 374 -12.44 -7.38 25.15
CA TYR A 374 -12.68 -6.43 26.24
C TYR A 374 -12.19 -6.96 27.59
N GLY A 375 -11.47 -6.13 28.37
CA GLY A 375 -11.21 -6.39 29.79
C GLY A 375 -10.01 -5.62 30.34
N VAL A 376 -9.78 -5.63 31.65
CA VAL A 376 -8.94 -4.66 32.40
C VAL A 376 -7.40 -4.83 32.28
N GLY A 377 -6.94 -5.47 31.21
CA GLY A 377 -5.51 -5.74 30.98
C GLY A 377 -4.98 -6.94 31.77
N ARG A 378 -3.80 -7.44 31.40
CA ARG A 378 -3.18 -8.67 31.98
C ARG A 378 -4.12 -9.88 32.02
N ASN A 379 -4.99 -10.03 31.03
CA ASN A 379 -6.08 -11.02 31.05
C ASN A 379 -5.99 -12.07 29.94
N GLY A 380 -4.87 -12.15 29.22
CA GLY A 380 -4.65 -13.12 28.14
C GLY A 380 -5.00 -12.62 26.73
N LYS A 381 -5.65 -11.46 26.58
CA LYS A 381 -5.98 -10.86 25.26
C LYS A 381 -4.76 -10.78 24.32
N SER A 382 -3.64 -10.25 24.82
CA SER A 382 -2.42 -10.09 24.02
C SER A 382 -1.82 -11.42 23.58
N VAL A 383 -1.97 -12.49 24.37
CA VAL A 383 -1.48 -13.83 24.03
C VAL A 383 -2.35 -14.44 22.92
N LEU A 384 -3.68 -14.27 22.98
CA LEU A 384 -4.57 -14.70 21.89
C LEU A 384 -4.25 -13.94 20.59
N VAL A 385 -4.08 -12.62 20.67
CA VAL A 385 -3.68 -11.80 19.52
C VAL A 385 -2.32 -12.21 18.98
N PHE A 386 -1.35 -12.56 19.85
CA PHE A 386 -0.06 -13.08 19.43
C PHE A 386 -0.18 -14.36 18.60
N VAL A 387 -1.01 -15.32 19.04
CA VAL A 387 -1.25 -16.57 18.29
C VAL A 387 -1.83 -16.27 16.90
N ILE A 388 -2.82 -15.38 16.83
CA ILE A 388 -3.39 -14.93 15.55
C ILE A 388 -2.31 -14.25 14.70
N ILE A 389 -1.44 -13.44 15.31
CA ILE A 389 -0.32 -12.80 14.62
C ILE A 389 0.63 -13.80 14.00
N GLU A 390 0.97 -14.85 14.73
CA GLU A 390 1.87 -15.89 14.23
C GLU A 390 1.19 -16.78 13.19
N LEU A 391 -0.11 -17.09 13.30
CA LEU A 391 -0.84 -17.88 12.31
C LEU A 391 -1.00 -17.14 10.97
N PHE A 392 -1.27 -15.83 11.03
CA PHE A 392 -1.46 -14.96 9.86
C PHE A 392 -0.21 -14.12 9.54
N LYS A 393 0.98 -14.60 9.90
CA LYS A 393 2.23 -13.85 9.75
C LYS A 393 2.44 -13.35 8.32
N GLY A 394 2.69 -12.05 8.16
CA GLY A 394 2.81 -11.37 6.86
C GLY A 394 1.47 -10.94 6.22
N LEU A 395 0.35 -11.46 6.74
CA LEU A 395 -1.01 -11.24 6.24
C LEU A 395 -1.83 -10.31 7.14
N ILE A 396 -1.15 -9.60 8.05
CA ILE A 396 -1.74 -8.69 9.03
C ILE A 396 -1.49 -7.24 8.68
N SER A 397 -2.47 -6.40 8.98
CA SER A 397 -2.34 -4.96 9.13
C SER A 397 -2.54 -4.55 10.60
N GLN A 398 -1.94 -3.42 10.98
CA GLN A 398 -2.10 -2.82 12.30
C GLN A 398 -2.69 -1.41 12.19
N VAL A 399 -3.70 -1.27 11.33
CA VAL A 399 -4.38 0.01 11.15
C VAL A 399 -5.29 0.23 12.34
N HIS A 400 -5.10 1.36 13.04
CA HIS A 400 -5.97 1.76 14.12
C HIS A 400 -7.40 1.91 13.60
N PHE A 401 -8.35 1.40 14.38
CA PHE A 401 -9.75 1.37 14.00
C PHE A 401 -10.38 2.77 13.87
N GLU A 402 -9.80 3.78 14.52
CA GLU A 402 -10.16 5.19 14.34
C GLU A 402 -9.73 5.72 12.96
N ASP A 403 -8.48 5.42 12.58
CA ASP A 403 -7.86 5.95 11.35
C ASP A 403 -8.39 5.26 10.08
N ILE A 404 -8.86 4.02 10.21
CA ILE A 404 -9.30 3.19 9.08
C ILE A 404 -10.43 3.83 8.26
N GLY A 405 -11.24 4.68 8.90
CA GLY A 405 -12.36 5.40 8.29
C GLY A 405 -12.02 6.80 7.77
N GLU A 406 -10.87 7.36 8.14
CA GLU A 406 -10.53 8.76 7.88
C GLU A 406 -9.31 8.88 6.96
N ASP A 407 -8.25 8.11 7.21
CA ASP A 407 -7.01 8.18 6.47
C ASP A 407 -6.98 7.18 5.29
N ARG A 408 -6.89 7.73 4.07
CA ARG A 408 -6.78 6.97 2.83
C ARG A 408 -5.45 6.22 2.70
N PHE A 409 -4.40 6.69 3.38
CA PHE A 409 -3.10 6.01 3.44
C PHE A 409 -3.17 4.81 4.36
N ALA A 410 -3.69 4.98 5.57
CA ALA A 410 -3.93 3.87 6.51
C ALA A 410 -4.86 2.81 5.90
N THR A 411 -5.91 3.21 5.18
CA THR A 411 -6.79 2.28 4.45
C THR A 411 -6.03 1.40 3.44
N ALA A 412 -4.98 1.93 2.80
CA ALA A 412 -4.21 1.20 1.79
C ALA A 412 -3.49 -0.04 2.36
N ASP A 413 -3.19 -0.04 3.66
CA ASP A 413 -2.50 -1.13 4.34
C ASP A 413 -3.39 -2.37 4.56
N LEU A 414 -4.71 -2.23 4.38
CA LEU A 414 -5.65 -3.36 4.40
C LEU A 414 -5.62 -4.17 3.10
N ALA A 415 -5.06 -3.61 2.02
CA ALA A 415 -5.09 -4.25 0.72
C ALA A 415 -4.36 -5.59 0.75
N GLY A 416 -5.09 -6.68 0.47
CA GLY A 416 -4.56 -8.04 0.46
C GLY A 416 -4.32 -8.66 1.83
N LYS A 417 -4.76 -8.04 2.93
CA LYS A 417 -4.61 -8.57 4.29
C LYS A 417 -5.82 -9.41 4.71
N LEU A 418 -5.59 -10.46 5.50
CA LEU A 418 -6.64 -11.32 6.04
C LEU A 418 -7.14 -10.86 7.41
N VAL A 419 -6.28 -10.21 8.20
CA VAL A 419 -6.62 -9.75 9.55
C VAL A 419 -6.08 -8.35 9.77
N ASN A 420 -6.89 -7.50 10.40
CA ASN A 420 -6.43 -6.23 10.95
C ASN A 420 -6.51 -6.29 12.47
N VAL A 421 -5.40 -6.04 13.16
CA VAL A 421 -5.35 -5.95 14.61
C VAL A 421 -5.22 -4.47 15.00
N SER A 422 -6.22 -3.93 15.68
CA SER A 422 -6.20 -2.57 16.22
C SER A 422 -6.01 -2.61 17.74
N GLY A 423 -5.13 -1.75 18.25
CA GLY A 423 -4.96 -1.50 19.67
C GLY A 423 -6.09 -0.65 20.27
N GLU A 424 -5.90 -0.27 21.54
CA GLU A 424 -6.85 0.50 22.35
C GLU A 424 -7.31 1.79 21.65
N PHE A 425 -8.59 2.09 21.84
CA PHE A 425 -9.18 3.36 21.44
C PHE A 425 -8.58 4.52 22.26
N GLY A 426 -8.34 5.65 21.62
CA GLY A 426 -8.06 6.90 22.30
C GLY A 426 -9.20 7.30 23.25
N VAL A 427 -8.89 8.01 24.33
CA VAL A 427 -9.88 8.46 25.34
C VAL A 427 -11.03 9.28 24.72
N ASN A 428 -10.76 9.95 23.60
CA ASN A 428 -11.73 10.75 22.83
C ASN A 428 -11.99 10.19 21.43
N ALA A 429 -11.65 8.92 21.20
CA ALA A 429 -11.87 8.22 19.94
C ALA A 429 -13.31 8.39 19.47
N ARG A 430 -13.48 8.86 18.24
CA ARG A 430 -14.77 8.90 17.56
C ARG A 430 -14.68 8.01 16.34
N ILE A 431 -15.57 7.04 16.29
CA ILE A 431 -15.63 6.09 15.18
C ILE A 431 -16.37 6.78 14.03
N SER A 432 -15.77 6.82 12.83
CA SER A 432 -16.40 7.36 11.62
C SER A 432 -17.35 6.32 11.02
N ASP A 433 -18.63 6.47 11.34
CA ASP A 433 -19.58 5.34 11.38
C ASP A 433 -19.95 4.75 10.01
N GLY A 434 -20.09 5.58 8.97
CA GLY A 434 -20.52 5.13 7.64
C GLY A 434 -19.47 4.31 6.89
N ARG A 435 -18.21 4.79 6.90
CA ARG A 435 -17.13 4.13 6.16
C ARG A 435 -16.68 2.83 6.84
N ILE A 436 -16.70 2.80 8.17
CA ILE A 436 -16.32 1.61 8.94
C ILE A 436 -17.30 0.46 8.71
N LYS A 437 -18.61 0.73 8.63
CA LYS A 437 -19.61 -0.27 8.23
C LYS A 437 -19.28 -0.89 6.87
N GLY A 438 -18.89 -0.06 5.91
CA GLY A 438 -18.50 -0.52 4.58
C GLY A 438 -17.19 -1.31 4.58
N ILE A 439 -16.18 -0.86 5.32
CA ILE A 439 -14.90 -1.56 5.48
C ILE A 439 -15.12 -2.97 6.07
N ILE A 440 -15.87 -3.08 7.17
CA ILE A 440 -16.22 -4.37 7.79
C ILE A 440 -17.07 -5.22 6.83
N ALA A 441 -17.93 -4.58 6.04
CA ALA A 441 -18.77 -5.27 5.08
C ALA A 441 -18.00 -5.80 3.87
N GLY A 442 -16.78 -5.30 3.59
CA GLY A 442 -16.00 -5.62 2.41
C GLY A 442 -16.39 -4.81 1.17
N ASP A 443 -16.97 -3.62 1.38
CA ASP A 443 -17.30 -2.68 0.31
C ASP A 443 -16.04 -2.21 -0.42
N GLU A 444 -16.18 -1.81 -1.68
CA GLU A 444 -15.05 -1.30 -2.45
C GLU A 444 -14.55 0.04 -1.89
N LEU A 445 -13.25 0.13 -1.65
CA LEU A 445 -12.59 1.29 -1.07
C LEU A 445 -11.57 1.86 -2.04
N ARG A 446 -11.55 3.18 -2.11
CA ARG A 446 -10.48 3.93 -2.76
C ARG A 446 -9.39 4.27 -1.76
N ALA A 447 -8.17 3.80 -2.01
CA ALA A 447 -7.00 4.07 -1.20
C ALA A 447 -5.87 4.69 -2.02
N GLN A 448 -4.88 5.25 -1.32
CA GLN A 448 -3.74 5.88 -1.96
C GLN A 448 -2.47 5.55 -1.18
N ARG A 449 -1.41 5.14 -1.88
CA ARG A 449 -0.07 5.02 -1.31
C ARG A 449 0.72 6.31 -1.56
N LYS A 450 1.63 6.67 -0.65
CA LYS A 450 2.45 7.89 -0.81
C LYS A 450 3.21 7.84 -2.14
N HIS A 451 3.13 8.93 -2.90
CA HIS A 451 3.76 9.08 -4.22
C HIS A 451 3.29 8.07 -5.29
N GLN A 452 2.13 7.44 -5.11
CA GLN A 452 1.53 6.54 -6.09
C GLN A 452 0.10 6.98 -6.45
N PRO A 453 -0.39 6.64 -7.65
CA PRO A 453 -1.79 6.82 -8.00
C PRO A 453 -2.72 6.09 -7.02
N ALA A 454 -3.91 6.65 -6.81
CA ALA A 454 -4.96 5.96 -6.05
C ALA A 454 -5.38 4.65 -6.75
N PHE A 455 -5.81 3.67 -5.98
CA PHE A 455 -6.36 2.41 -6.48
C PHE A 455 -7.58 2.01 -5.67
N ASP A 456 -8.44 1.22 -6.31
CA ASP A 456 -9.65 0.68 -5.71
C ASP A 456 -9.41 -0.79 -5.37
N PHE A 457 -9.90 -1.22 -4.21
CA PHE A 457 -9.83 -2.62 -3.79
C PHE A 457 -10.98 -2.94 -2.84
N ARG A 458 -11.32 -4.23 -2.72
CA ARG A 458 -12.26 -4.73 -1.71
C ARG A 458 -11.48 -5.36 -0.56
N PRO A 459 -11.56 -4.83 0.67
CA PRO A 459 -10.95 -5.47 1.82
C PRO A 459 -11.72 -6.75 2.14
N PHE A 460 -10.99 -7.77 2.55
CA PHE A 460 -11.55 -8.97 3.17
C PHE A 460 -10.95 -9.21 4.55
N ALA A 461 -10.16 -8.26 5.06
CA ALA A 461 -9.54 -8.33 6.37
C ALA A 461 -10.61 -8.38 7.46
N LYS A 462 -10.49 -9.31 8.41
CA LYS A 462 -11.33 -9.34 9.61
C LYS A 462 -10.69 -8.50 10.69
N HIS A 463 -11.48 -7.70 11.38
CA HIS A 463 -10.96 -6.74 12.34
C HIS A 463 -11.01 -7.31 13.76
N ILE A 464 -9.88 -7.28 14.45
CA ILE A 464 -9.76 -7.63 15.86
C ILE A 464 -9.32 -6.39 16.59
N ILE A 465 -10.11 -5.98 17.56
CA ILE A 465 -9.90 -4.76 18.34
C ILE A 465 -9.61 -5.19 19.77
N THR A 466 -8.48 -4.76 20.33
CA THR A 466 -8.22 -4.92 21.77
C THR A 466 -8.55 -3.64 22.49
N THR A 467 -9.36 -3.72 23.55
CA THR A 467 -9.65 -2.54 24.35
C THR A 467 -9.88 -2.85 25.82
N ASN A 468 -9.50 -1.92 26.69
CA ASN A 468 -9.86 -1.95 28.11
C ASN A 468 -11.13 -1.12 28.39
N ASN A 469 -11.52 -0.25 27.46
CA ASN A 469 -12.68 0.63 27.58
C ASN A 469 -13.54 0.54 26.33
N LEU A 470 -14.85 0.37 26.51
CA LEU A 470 -15.77 0.44 25.39
C LEU A 470 -15.73 1.85 24.77
N PRO A 471 -15.61 1.97 23.44
CA PRO A 471 -15.56 3.27 22.77
C PRO A 471 -16.88 4.03 22.92
N ARG A 472 -16.91 5.29 22.49
CA ARG A 472 -18.16 6.05 22.33
C ARG A 472 -18.40 6.25 20.83
N SER A 473 -19.64 6.03 20.37
CA SER A 473 -20.06 6.39 19.03
C SER A 473 -21.22 7.41 19.07
N ARG A 474 -21.34 8.21 18.01
CA ARG A 474 -22.52 9.06 17.76
C ARG A 474 -23.61 8.28 17.04
N ASP A 475 -23.26 7.26 16.27
CA ASP A 475 -24.21 6.39 15.59
C ASP A 475 -24.80 5.39 16.58
N LYS A 476 -26.10 5.51 16.78
CA LYS A 476 -26.89 4.68 17.69
C LYS A 476 -27.69 3.60 16.96
N SER A 477 -27.47 3.44 15.65
CA SER A 477 -28.22 2.51 14.82
C SER A 477 -27.90 1.05 15.15
N LEU A 478 -28.92 0.20 15.01
CA LEU A 478 -28.75 -1.25 15.10
C LEU A 478 -27.66 -1.77 14.15
N GLY A 479 -27.59 -1.20 12.93
CA GLY A 479 -26.60 -1.59 11.94
C GLY A 479 -25.15 -1.22 12.30
N PHE A 480 -24.91 -0.36 13.30
CA PHE A 480 -23.58 -0.09 13.86
C PHE A 480 -23.24 -1.13 14.94
N PHE A 481 -24.11 -1.27 15.95
CA PHE A 481 -23.87 -2.21 17.06
C PHE A 481 -23.86 -3.66 16.62
N SER A 482 -24.61 -4.03 15.57
CA SER A 482 -24.59 -5.38 15.01
C SER A 482 -23.24 -5.76 14.41
N ARG A 483 -22.31 -4.81 14.23
CA ARG A 483 -20.98 -5.09 13.67
C ARG A 483 -19.98 -5.49 14.74
N PHE A 484 -20.30 -5.33 16.02
CA PHE A 484 -19.37 -5.61 17.12
C PHE A 484 -19.78 -6.86 17.88
N MET A 485 -18.91 -7.86 17.81
CA MET A 485 -18.92 -9.03 18.68
C MET A 485 -17.93 -8.77 19.83
N ILE A 486 -18.44 -8.50 21.03
CA ILE A 486 -17.62 -8.10 22.17
C ILE A 486 -17.36 -9.30 23.09
N ILE A 487 -16.11 -9.72 23.18
CA ILE A 487 -15.68 -10.88 23.96
C ILE A 487 -15.09 -10.41 25.30
N PRO A 488 -15.72 -10.73 26.44
CA PRO A 488 -15.17 -10.39 27.74
C PRO A 488 -14.01 -11.30 28.15
N PHE A 489 -13.03 -10.73 28.85
CA PHE A 489 -11.92 -11.42 29.49
C PHE A 489 -11.87 -11.03 30.97
N HIS A 490 -12.34 -11.93 31.82
CA HIS A 490 -12.54 -11.70 33.26
C HIS A 490 -11.34 -12.06 34.13
N ARG A 491 -10.42 -12.91 33.64
CA ARG A 491 -9.25 -13.38 34.41
C ARG A 491 -8.15 -12.33 34.52
N ILE A 492 -7.32 -12.45 35.55
CA ILE A 492 -6.14 -11.59 35.74
C ILE A 492 -4.90 -12.48 35.91
N PHE A 493 -3.84 -12.19 35.17
CA PHE A 493 -2.57 -12.91 35.23
C PHE A 493 -1.51 -12.07 35.95
N LEU A 494 -1.00 -12.60 37.06
CA LEU A 494 -0.02 -11.94 37.92
C LEU A 494 1.19 -12.86 38.16
N LYS A 495 2.27 -12.30 38.69
CA LYS A 495 3.38 -13.10 39.22
C LYS A 495 2.95 -13.76 40.53
N GLN A 496 3.50 -14.92 40.86
CA GLN A 496 3.20 -15.63 42.11
C GLN A 496 3.30 -14.70 43.33
N LYS A 497 4.41 -13.96 43.45
CA LYS A 497 4.62 -12.99 44.54
C LYS A 497 3.57 -11.88 44.61
N GLU A 498 2.98 -11.48 43.48
CA GLU A 498 1.92 -10.47 43.46
C GLU A 498 0.62 -11.08 44.00
N ILE A 499 0.31 -12.33 43.67
CA ILE A 499 -0.86 -13.07 44.19
C ILE A 499 -0.74 -13.31 45.69
N ASP A 500 0.44 -13.75 46.15
CA ASP A 500 0.71 -14.02 47.56
C ASP A 500 0.51 -12.77 48.44
N ASN A 501 0.71 -11.57 47.86
CA ASN A 501 0.58 -10.28 48.54
C ASN A 501 -0.83 -9.66 48.43
N LEU A 502 -1.78 -10.29 47.72
CA LEU A 502 -3.16 -9.78 47.67
C LEU A 502 -3.84 -9.94 49.03
N GLU A 503 -4.61 -8.94 49.46
CA GLU A 503 -5.44 -9.03 50.68
C GLU A 503 -6.85 -9.53 50.37
N ASP A 504 -7.33 -9.30 49.14
CA ASP A 504 -8.65 -9.70 48.68
C ASP A 504 -8.66 -11.17 48.22
N GLU A 505 -9.24 -12.05 49.05
CA GLU A 505 -9.37 -13.49 48.75
C GLU A 505 -10.23 -13.77 47.50
N GLY A 506 -11.27 -12.96 47.24
CA GLY A 506 -12.08 -13.11 46.03
C GLY A 506 -11.28 -12.76 44.76
N LEU A 507 -10.40 -11.76 44.85
CA LEU A 507 -9.49 -11.43 43.75
C LEU A 507 -8.42 -12.51 43.54
N LYS A 508 -7.96 -13.18 44.60
CA LYS A 508 -7.00 -14.29 44.49
C LYS A 508 -7.57 -15.47 43.71
N GLU A 509 -8.83 -15.84 43.93
CA GLU A 509 -9.49 -16.96 43.24
C GLU A 509 -9.57 -16.79 41.72
N ILE A 510 -9.70 -15.54 41.25
CA ILE A 510 -9.76 -15.23 39.81
C ILE A 510 -8.38 -14.98 39.17
N CYS A 511 -7.32 -14.87 39.99
CA CYS A 511 -5.96 -14.64 39.51
C CYS A 511 -5.25 -15.94 39.10
N LEU A 512 -4.53 -15.90 37.99
CA LEU A 512 -3.70 -17.01 37.50
C LEU A 512 -2.23 -16.61 37.45
N VAL A 513 -1.35 -17.60 37.67
CA VAL A 513 0.09 -17.39 37.58
C VAL A 513 0.49 -17.21 36.12
N ARG A 514 1.18 -16.11 35.82
CA ARG A 514 1.68 -15.85 34.48
C ARG A 514 2.75 -16.87 34.06
N ASN A 515 2.52 -17.58 32.95
CA ASN A 515 3.54 -18.39 32.29
C ASN A 515 4.36 -17.53 31.30
N THR A 516 5.67 -17.42 31.53
CA THR A 516 6.60 -16.65 30.70
C THR A 516 6.83 -17.26 29.31
N PHE A 517 6.72 -18.59 29.18
CA PHE A 517 7.02 -19.32 27.95
C PHE A 517 5.79 -19.68 27.10
N LEU A 518 4.60 -19.23 27.54
CA LEU A 518 3.32 -19.58 26.92
C LEU A 518 3.28 -19.28 25.42
N GLU A 519 3.77 -18.12 25.01
CA GLU A 519 3.79 -17.73 23.60
C GLU A 519 4.62 -18.70 22.74
N GLN A 520 5.74 -19.22 23.25
CA GLN A 520 6.54 -20.21 22.52
C GLN A 520 5.85 -21.57 22.45
N GLU A 521 5.21 -22.01 23.55
CA GLU A 521 4.43 -23.24 23.58
C GLU A 521 3.29 -23.19 22.54
N LEU A 522 2.52 -22.09 22.52
CA LEU A 522 1.41 -21.92 21.58
C LEU A 522 1.87 -21.81 20.12
N LYS A 523 3.02 -21.17 19.90
CA LYS A 523 3.62 -21.09 18.56
C LYS A 523 4.05 -22.46 18.03
N ALA A 524 4.39 -23.41 18.90
CA ALA A 524 4.71 -24.78 18.48
C ALA A 524 3.47 -25.54 17.98
N GLU A 525 2.26 -25.13 18.39
CA GLU A 525 0.99 -25.78 18.04
C GLU A 525 0.28 -25.13 16.83
N LEU A 526 0.93 -24.24 16.07
CA LEU A 526 0.29 -23.48 14.97
C LEU A 526 -0.44 -24.37 13.95
N ASP A 527 0.10 -25.54 13.61
CA ASP A 527 -0.54 -26.47 12.67
C ASP A 527 -1.85 -27.05 13.24
N GLY A 528 -1.89 -27.30 14.55
CA GLY A 528 -3.10 -27.72 15.26
C GLY A 528 -4.11 -26.58 15.42
N ILE A 529 -3.63 -25.38 15.74
CA ILE A 529 -4.47 -24.18 15.86
C ILE A 529 -5.11 -23.84 14.51
N PHE A 530 -4.37 -24.01 13.41
CA PHE A 530 -4.90 -23.88 12.06
C PHE A 530 -6.03 -24.88 11.80
N LEU A 531 -5.80 -26.18 12.06
CA LEU A 531 -6.83 -27.20 11.88
C LEU A 531 -8.08 -26.91 12.75
N TRP A 532 -7.86 -26.52 14.00
CA TRP A 532 -8.91 -26.10 14.93
C TRP A 532 -9.71 -24.91 14.40
N ALA A 533 -9.06 -23.92 13.78
CA ALA A 533 -9.73 -22.78 13.14
C ALA A 533 -10.50 -23.19 11.86
N VAL A 534 -9.99 -24.14 11.06
CA VAL A 534 -10.70 -24.68 9.89
C VAL A 534 -12.01 -25.34 10.31
N TYR A 535 -12.03 -26.08 11.42
CA TYR A 535 -13.28 -26.63 11.97
C TYR A 535 -14.25 -25.51 12.40
N GLY A 536 -13.74 -24.44 13.00
CA GLY A 536 -14.54 -23.25 13.30
C GLY A 536 -15.15 -22.60 12.07
N LEU A 537 -14.38 -22.46 10.99
CA LEU A 537 -14.88 -21.92 9.72
C LEU A 537 -15.99 -22.81 9.15
N LYS A 538 -15.79 -24.13 9.17
CA LYS A 538 -16.80 -25.09 8.70
C LYS A 538 -18.09 -24.98 9.51
N ASP A 539 -17.99 -24.94 10.83
CA ASP A 539 -19.12 -24.77 11.73
C ASP A 539 -19.87 -23.44 11.47
N LEU A 540 -19.13 -22.33 11.34
CA LEU A 540 -19.68 -21.01 11.02
C LEU A 540 -20.46 -21.01 9.69
N LEU A 541 -19.88 -21.60 8.63
CA LEU A 541 -20.52 -21.65 7.31
C LEU A 541 -21.76 -22.57 7.29
N GLN A 542 -21.74 -23.65 8.06
CA GLN A 542 -22.89 -24.56 8.19
C GLN A 542 -24.05 -23.92 8.95
N ASN A 543 -23.76 -23.23 10.05
CA ASN A 543 -24.77 -22.56 10.88
C ASN A 543 -25.24 -21.22 10.30
N LYS A 544 -24.53 -20.68 9.30
CA LYS A 544 -24.79 -19.38 8.67
C LYS A 544 -24.79 -18.22 9.67
N GLY A 545 -24.01 -18.33 10.73
CA GLY A 545 -23.90 -17.32 11.77
C GLY A 545 -23.03 -17.79 12.91
N PHE A 546 -22.60 -16.83 13.73
CA PHE A 546 -21.83 -17.12 14.93
C PHE A 546 -22.69 -17.78 16.02
N CYS A 547 -22.03 -18.53 16.90
CA CYS A 547 -22.67 -19.11 18.08
C CYS A 547 -23.22 -18.00 18.98
N TYR A 548 -24.36 -18.26 19.61
CA TYR A 548 -24.91 -17.40 20.66
C TYR A 548 -24.08 -17.56 21.94
N SER A 549 -23.91 -16.47 22.68
CA SER A 549 -23.40 -16.46 24.05
C SER A 549 -24.10 -15.36 24.84
N GLU A 550 -24.60 -15.70 26.03
CA GLU A 550 -25.29 -14.76 26.91
C GLU A 550 -24.39 -13.59 27.31
N GLN A 551 -23.12 -13.86 27.63
CA GLN A 551 -22.14 -12.84 28.02
C GLN A 551 -21.87 -11.84 26.89
N VAL A 552 -21.75 -12.32 25.65
CA VAL A 552 -21.49 -11.48 24.47
C VAL A 552 -22.68 -10.57 24.20
N GLU A 553 -23.91 -11.10 24.27
CA GLU A 553 -25.13 -10.31 24.06
C GLU A 553 -25.36 -9.29 25.19
N LYS A 554 -25.14 -9.69 26.45
CA LYS A 554 -25.21 -8.78 27.60
C LYS A 554 -24.21 -7.63 27.45
N LEU A 555 -22.97 -7.91 27.07
CA LEU A 555 -21.95 -6.88 26.89
C LEU A 555 -22.23 -5.97 25.69
N LYS A 556 -22.80 -6.52 24.61
CA LYS A 556 -23.28 -5.74 23.45
C LYS A 556 -24.44 -4.82 23.82
N ASN A 557 -25.38 -5.29 24.64
CA ASN A 557 -26.46 -4.47 25.18
C ASN A 557 -25.91 -3.36 26.08
N THR A 558 -24.98 -3.67 26.99
CA THR A 558 -24.28 -2.66 27.81
C THR A 558 -23.56 -1.63 26.94
N PHE A 559 -22.94 -2.04 25.83
CA PHE A 559 -22.30 -1.13 24.89
C PHE A 559 -23.31 -0.19 24.21
N LYS A 560 -24.46 -0.72 23.77
CA LYS A 560 -25.58 0.06 23.20
C LYS A 560 -26.12 1.08 24.19
N VAL A 561 -26.44 0.65 25.40
CA VAL A 561 -26.95 1.50 26.49
C VAL A 561 -25.92 2.56 26.86
N ARG A 562 -24.63 2.21 26.95
CA ARG A 562 -23.56 3.18 27.26
C ARG A 562 -23.44 4.30 26.22
N CYS A 563 -23.67 4.01 24.94
CA CYS A 563 -23.64 5.03 23.87
C CYS A 563 -24.92 5.88 23.82
N SER A 564 -26.04 5.35 24.33
CA SER A 564 -27.39 5.92 24.19
C SER A 564 -28.12 5.96 25.53
N SER A 565 -27.42 6.28 26.62
CA SER A 565 -27.90 6.00 27.98
C SER A 565 -29.20 6.70 28.32
N VAL A 566 -29.39 7.94 27.85
CA VAL A 566 -30.63 8.68 28.02
C VAL A 566 -31.77 8.09 27.19
N GLU A 567 -31.52 7.76 25.93
CA GLU A 567 -32.54 7.17 25.03
C GLU A 567 -32.97 5.77 25.50
N SER A 568 -32.00 4.94 25.90
CA SER A 568 -32.26 3.59 26.40
C SER A 568 -33.03 3.62 27.73
N PHE A 569 -32.71 4.59 28.60
CA PHE A 569 -33.49 4.83 29.82
C PHE A 569 -34.93 5.22 29.50
N MET A 570 -35.15 6.11 28.53
CA MET A 570 -36.50 6.51 28.13
C MET A 570 -37.28 5.33 27.55
N ASP A 571 -36.69 4.55 26.64
CA ASP A 571 -37.35 3.40 26.02
C ASP A 571 -37.69 2.28 27.02
N GLU A 572 -36.83 2.02 28.01
CA GLU A 572 -37.01 0.90 28.95
C GLU A 572 -37.84 1.26 30.20
N ARG A 573 -37.73 2.52 30.68
CA ARG A 573 -38.28 2.92 31.98
C ARG A 573 -39.43 3.92 31.87
N VAL A 574 -39.66 4.51 30.71
CA VAL A 574 -40.74 5.48 30.48
C VAL A 574 -41.72 4.92 29.46
N ASP A 575 -42.89 4.51 29.93
CA ASP A 575 -43.92 3.92 29.07
C ASP A 575 -44.54 5.02 28.20
N ASN A 576 -44.29 4.98 26.88
CA ASN A 576 -44.77 6.00 25.93
C ASN A 576 -46.31 6.01 25.78
N SER A 577 -47.02 5.03 26.36
CA SER A 577 -48.48 5.00 26.41
C SER A 577 -49.10 5.97 27.41
N ASP A 578 -48.34 6.43 28.42
CA ASP A 578 -48.80 7.42 29.39
C ASP A 578 -48.41 8.84 28.97
N CYS A 579 -49.00 9.29 27.87
CA CYS A 579 -48.82 10.63 27.29
C CYS A 579 -49.37 11.79 28.17
N MET A 580 -49.58 11.58 29.47
CA MET A 580 -50.01 12.59 30.45
C MET A 580 -49.23 12.57 31.79
N ALA A 581 -48.11 11.85 31.91
CA ALA A 581 -47.27 11.97 33.10
C ALA A 581 -46.38 13.23 33.04
N ASN A 582 -46.79 14.31 33.69
CA ASN A 582 -45.92 15.46 34.00
C ASN A 582 -44.83 15.05 35.01
N ILE A 583 -43.84 14.28 34.57
CA ILE A 583 -42.73 13.86 35.42
C ILE A 583 -41.76 15.04 35.58
N GLU A 584 -41.52 15.46 36.83
CA GLU A 584 -40.54 16.49 37.11
C GLU A 584 -39.13 16.05 36.68
N LEU A 585 -38.45 16.86 35.84
CA LEU A 585 -37.08 16.64 35.37
C LEU A 585 -36.08 16.22 36.48
N PRO A 586 -36.09 16.82 37.69
CA PRO A 586 -35.25 16.36 38.80
C PRO A 586 -35.53 14.93 39.26
N LYS A 587 -36.80 14.50 39.27
CA LYS A 587 -37.19 13.13 39.62
C LYS A 587 -36.76 12.15 38.53
N LEU A 588 -36.99 12.51 37.27
CA LEU A 588 -36.55 11.73 36.11
C LEU A 588 -35.02 11.53 36.09
N TYR A 589 -34.25 12.59 36.39
CA TYR A 589 -32.79 12.50 36.48
C TYR A 589 -32.31 11.59 37.63
N ARG A 590 -33.04 11.50 38.75
CA ARG A 590 -32.72 10.56 39.85
C ARG A 590 -32.92 9.11 39.40
N GLU A 591 -34.03 8.81 38.75
CA GLU A 591 -34.29 7.48 38.18
C GLU A 591 -33.26 7.12 37.12
N TYR A 592 -32.86 8.07 36.27
CA TYR A 592 -31.76 7.89 35.31
C TYR A 592 -30.42 7.55 35.99
N ILE A 593 -30.08 8.20 37.11
CA ILE A 593 -28.88 7.85 37.88
C ILE A 593 -28.96 6.41 38.43
N LEU A 594 -30.13 5.98 38.90
CA LEU A 594 -30.33 4.62 39.38
C LEU A 594 -30.20 3.60 38.24
N TYR A 595 -30.81 3.88 37.09
CA TYR A 595 -30.63 3.10 35.86
C TYR A 595 -29.15 3.00 35.45
N CYS A 596 -28.42 4.11 35.49
CA CYS A 596 -26.98 4.10 35.18
C CYS A 596 -26.19 3.22 36.17
N LYS A 597 -26.57 3.18 37.44
CA LYS A 597 -25.92 2.31 38.43
C LYS A 597 -26.21 0.83 38.18
N GLU A 598 -27.44 0.49 37.81
CA GLU A 598 -27.84 -0.88 37.47
C GLU A 598 -27.02 -1.43 36.28
N TYR A 599 -26.85 -0.62 35.24
CA TYR A 599 -26.03 -0.98 34.07
C TYR A 599 -24.52 -0.74 34.25
N HIS A 600 -24.08 -0.36 35.45
CA HIS A 600 -22.68 -0.01 35.75
C HIS A 600 -22.05 1.00 34.77
N ILE A 601 -22.83 1.99 34.32
CA ILE A 601 -22.40 3.06 33.42
C ILE A 601 -22.32 4.41 34.14
N PRO A 602 -21.38 5.29 33.77
CA PRO A 602 -21.31 6.63 34.33
C PRO A 602 -22.50 7.48 33.81
N PRO A 603 -23.26 8.14 34.69
CA PRO A 603 -24.38 8.98 34.27
C PRO A 603 -23.88 10.24 33.54
N GLU A 604 -24.62 10.68 32.52
CA GLU A 604 -24.37 11.97 31.88
C GLU A 604 -24.66 13.13 32.87
N PRO A 605 -23.87 14.23 32.82
CA PRO A 605 -24.15 15.41 33.64
C PRO A 605 -25.56 15.93 33.38
N LYS A 606 -26.24 16.39 34.44
CA LYS A 606 -27.63 16.90 34.39
C LYS A 606 -27.91 17.83 33.19
N LYS A 607 -27.00 18.76 32.88
CA LYS A 607 -27.17 19.68 31.74
C LYS A 607 -27.27 18.95 30.37
N ARG A 608 -26.52 17.87 30.18
CA ARG A 608 -26.58 17.06 28.95
C ARG A 608 -27.78 16.13 28.95
N PHE A 609 -28.14 15.58 30.11
CA PHE A 609 -29.39 14.83 30.27
C PHE A 609 -30.60 15.69 29.89
N ASP A 610 -30.72 16.88 30.49
CA ASP A 610 -31.82 17.82 30.21
C ASP A 610 -31.87 18.22 28.72
N SER A 611 -30.72 18.38 28.06
CA SER A 611 -30.66 18.64 26.61
C SER A 611 -31.14 17.44 25.80
N SER A 612 -30.70 16.23 26.16
CA SER A 612 -31.05 15.01 25.42
C SER A 612 -32.53 14.67 25.56
N ILE A 613 -33.13 14.90 26.74
CA ILE A 613 -34.58 14.75 26.94
C ILE A 613 -35.37 15.74 26.08
N LYS A 614 -34.90 16.98 25.94
CA LYS A 614 -35.53 17.97 25.04
C LYS A 614 -35.43 17.62 23.57
N ASP A 615 -34.38 16.91 23.16
CA ASP A 615 -34.21 16.45 21.78
C ASP A 615 -35.08 15.21 21.47
N LEU A 616 -35.54 14.49 22.50
CA LEU A 616 -36.38 13.29 22.40
C LEU A 616 -37.89 13.57 22.54
N ALA A 617 -38.25 14.66 23.22
CA ALA A 617 -39.63 15.14 23.38
C ALA A 617 -40.06 16.01 22.19
#